data_AF-A0A353EAG6-F1
#
_entry.id   AF-A0A353EAG6-F1
#
_cell.length_a   1.000
_cell.length_b   1.000
_cell.length_c   1.000
_cell.angle_alpha   90.00
_cell.angle_beta   90.00
_cell.angle_gamma   90.00
#
_symmetry.space_group_name_H-M   'P 1'
#
loop_
_entity.id
_entity.type
_entity.pdbx_description
1 polymer ?
#
loop_
_entity_poly.entity_id
_entity_poly.type
_entity_poly.pdbx_seq_one_letter_code
_entity_poly.pdbx_strand_id
1 'polypeptide(L)'
;MKLKALTISVAALTSLAGAAFAAPSGYAPGSTLTTGAVSNPYALSSLAYNPASAQLMLRDDENIRFGWLTTIGTGIELGDVSNFEQEINDLSDELDRDDLTLSEGEALVDRFNAILPELGREGYMKLNSGVSVPLMPVVFNVGGMKGNFFVESGAELLIGGRFIDDEVTVQMNGSTGSIQTQSSVYLKAGTGIRLGLGYAQPVWEGGEGWKSGQLIVGGKLDVHRLSLSKQVILIDDVDDLEDTIEDDYDKNEVSSTGVSLSLGAIWRADMYQLGLTLNNINEPEFDYGPVGTNCDGLSGTSQNNCF
;
A
#
# COMPACT_ATOMS: atom_id res chain seq x y z
N MET A 1 32.76 24.72 -40.17
CA MET A 1 32.41 23.50 -40.91
C MET A 1 31.63 22.58 -39.98
N LYS A 2 30.33 22.42 -40.26
CA LYS A 2 29.39 21.39 -39.79
C LYS A 2 29.24 21.16 -38.27
N LEU A 3 28.33 21.95 -37.70
CA LEU A 3 27.28 21.52 -36.76
C LEU A 3 26.75 20.13 -37.16
N LYS A 4 26.72 19.14 -36.27
CA LYS A 4 25.84 17.96 -36.38
C LYS A 4 25.73 17.17 -35.06
N ALA A 5 24.48 16.90 -34.69
CA ALA A 5 24.00 15.88 -33.76
C ALA A 5 24.13 16.15 -32.25
N LEU A 6 23.40 17.15 -31.75
CA LEU A 6 22.80 17.09 -30.41
C LEU A 6 21.29 16.96 -30.59
N THR A 7 20.83 15.72 -30.73
CA THR A 7 19.42 15.35 -30.62
C THR A 7 19.40 13.97 -30.01
N ILE A 8 19.78 13.90 -28.72
CA ILE A 8 19.53 12.71 -27.91
C ILE A 8 18.14 12.91 -27.33
N SER A 9 17.24 12.09 -27.86
CA SER A 9 15.83 11.98 -27.52
C SER A 9 15.61 12.00 -26.00
N VAL A 10 14.98 13.07 -25.52
CA VAL A 10 14.42 13.18 -24.16
C VAL A 10 13.20 12.26 -23.96
N ALA A 11 12.77 11.54 -25.01
CA ALA A 11 11.53 10.76 -25.04
C ALA A 11 11.64 9.29 -24.60
N ALA A 12 12.80 8.80 -24.13
CA ALA A 12 13.00 7.38 -23.82
C ALA A 12 13.18 7.05 -22.32
N LEU A 13 13.10 8.04 -21.42
CA LEU A 13 13.26 7.82 -19.97
C LEU A 13 11.94 7.83 -19.19
N THR A 14 10.82 8.19 -19.83
CA THR A 14 9.48 8.17 -19.19
C THR A 14 8.74 6.84 -19.34
N SER A 15 9.24 5.90 -20.15
CA SER A 15 8.58 4.61 -20.43
C SER A 15 9.01 3.45 -19.52
N LEU A 16 9.86 3.70 -18.51
CA LEU A 16 10.25 2.71 -17.50
C LEU A 16 9.51 2.86 -16.15
N ALA A 17 8.45 3.68 -16.11
CA ALA A 17 7.49 3.68 -15.00
C ALA A 17 6.53 2.47 -15.03
N GLY A 18 6.69 1.57 -16.02
CA GLY A 18 5.88 0.37 -16.22
C GLY A 18 6.38 -0.83 -15.46
N ALA A 19 6.22 -0.81 -14.14
CA ALA A 19 5.91 -1.97 -13.32
C ALA A 19 5.57 -1.41 -11.94
N ALA A 20 4.29 -1.45 -11.59
CA ALA A 20 3.86 -1.42 -10.20
C ALA A 20 4.40 -2.69 -9.53
N PHE A 21 5.70 -2.72 -9.24
CA PHE A 21 6.24 -3.65 -8.27
C PHE A 21 5.66 -3.22 -6.93
N ALA A 22 4.91 -4.12 -6.30
CA ALA A 22 4.41 -3.95 -4.94
C ALA A 22 5.54 -3.33 -4.08
N ALA A 23 5.32 -2.10 -3.63
CA ALA A 23 6.32 -1.41 -2.84
C ALA A 23 6.51 -2.19 -1.52
N PRO A 24 7.75 -2.39 -1.04
CA PRO A 24 8.03 -3.33 0.04
C PRO A 24 7.65 -2.83 1.44
N SER A 25 7.24 -1.56 1.53
CA SER A 25 6.67 -0.97 2.73
C SER A 25 5.26 -0.52 2.39
N GLY A 26 4.32 -0.80 3.30
CA GLY A 26 2.95 -0.36 3.16
C GLY A 26 2.86 1.16 3.01
N TYR A 27 3.82 1.92 3.53
CA TYR A 27 3.81 3.38 3.51
C TYR A 27 5.10 3.99 2.94
N ALA A 28 5.00 5.22 2.41
CA ALA A 28 6.12 6.01 1.90
C ALA A 28 6.49 7.14 2.88
N PRO A 29 7.66 7.09 3.56
CA PRO A 29 8.01 8.11 4.55
C PRO A 29 8.52 9.43 3.93
N GLY A 30 7.91 10.54 4.35
CA GLY A 30 8.45 11.88 4.10
C GLY A 30 8.56 12.21 2.60
N SER A 31 9.75 12.62 2.14
CA SER A 31 9.94 13.06 0.75
C SER A 31 9.74 11.96 -0.30
N THR A 32 9.71 10.68 0.10
CA THR A 32 9.48 9.58 -0.85
C THR A 32 8.03 9.55 -1.36
N LEU A 33 7.11 10.25 -0.72
CA LEU A 33 5.76 10.48 -1.25
C LEU A 33 5.77 11.20 -2.60
N THR A 34 6.76 12.07 -2.83
CA THR A 34 6.88 12.84 -4.08
C THR A 34 7.98 12.30 -4.99
N THR A 35 9.08 11.79 -4.41
CA THR A 35 10.23 11.29 -5.20
C THR A 35 10.18 9.79 -5.48
N GLY A 36 9.23 9.05 -4.91
CA GLY A 36 9.17 7.60 -4.99
C GLY A 36 10.41 6.91 -4.43
N ALA A 37 10.76 5.75 -5.00
CA ALA A 37 11.88 4.91 -4.59
C ALA A 37 13.27 5.45 -5.01
N VAL A 38 13.38 6.72 -5.40
CA VAL A 38 14.66 7.33 -5.80
C VAL A 38 15.55 7.54 -4.57
N SER A 39 16.80 7.09 -4.66
CA SER A 39 17.81 7.33 -3.63
C SER A 39 18.31 8.78 -3.70
N ASN A 40 18.06 9.57 -2.66
CA ASN A 40 18.43 10.97 -2.56
C ASN A 40 19.32 11.21 -1.32
N PRO A 41 20.56 11.71 -1.47
CA PRO A 41 21.49 11.91 -0.36
C PRO A 41 21.03 12.94 0.70
N TYR A 42 20.02 13.75 0.37
CA TYR A 42 19.42 14.72 1.28
C TYR A 42 18.16 14.21 1.99
N ALA A 43 17.68 13.01 1.63
CA ALA A 43 16.48 12.41 2.18
C ALA A 43 16.82 11.08 2.85
N LEU A 44 16.90 11.09 4.18
CA LEU A 44 17.11 9.89 4.97
C LEU A 44 16.03 8.81 4.72
N SER A 45 14.82 9.21 4.31
CA SER A 45 13.74 8.29 3.95
C SER A 45 14.06 7.39 2.74
N SER A 46 15.07 7.73 1.92
CA SER A 46 15.53 6.84 0.85
C SER A 46 16.07 5.50 1.35
N LEU A 47 16.48 5.41 2.63
CA LEU A 47 16.92 4.16 3.28
C LEU A 47 15.83 3.09 3.28
N ALA A 48 14.55 3.49 3.32
CA ALA A 48 13.42 2.57 3.31
C ALA A 48 13.37 1.74 2.01
N TYR A 49 13.84 2.30 0.89
CA TYR A 49 13.71 1.71 -0.46
C TYR A 49 15.00 1.14 -1.04
N ASN A 50 16.17 1.64 -0.65
CA ASN A 50 17.44 1.12 -1.14
C ASN A 50 18.49 1.12 -0.03
N PRO A 51 18.90 -0.05 0.47
CA PRO A 51 19.89 -0.12 1.56
C PRO A 51 21.27 0.41 1.15
N ALA A 52 21.63 0.39 -0.14
CA ALA A 52 22.88 0.98 -0.62
C ALA A 52 22.90 2.52 -0.49
N SER A 53 21.73 3.16 -0.36
CA SER A 53 21.65 4.61 -0.20
C SER A 53 22.29 5.11 1.10
N ALA A 54 22.49 4.25 2.10
CA ALA A 54 23.15 4.62 3.36
C ALA A 54 24.56 5.19 3.15
N GLN A 55 25.29 4.73 2.12
CA GLN A 55 26.60 5.27 1.78
C GLN A 55 26.53 6.72 1.25
N LEU A 56 25.37 7.16 0.77
CA LEU A 56 25.16 8.51 0.26
C LEU A 56 24.73 9.51 1.34
N MET A 57 24.35 9.02 2.52
CA MET A 57 23.73 9.84 3.57
C MET A 57 24.74 10.58 4.43
N LEU A 58 25.93 10.04 4.66
CA LEU A 58 26.96 10.72 5.45
C LEU A 58 27.86 11.55 4.53
N ARG A 59 28.15 12.77 4.94
CA ARG A 59 29.21 13.59 4.34
C ARG A 59 30.57 13.12 4.86
N ASP A 60 31.64 13.47 4.16
CA ASP A 60 33.00 13.07 4.54
C ASP A 60 33.40 13.53 5.96
N ASP A 61 32.80 14.61 6.46
CA ASP A 61 33.02 15.19 7.79
C ASP A 61 31.98 14.76 8.84
N GLU A 62 31.01 13.91 8.47
CA GLU A 62 29.87 13.51 9.30
C GLU A 62 29.94 12.03 9.67
N ASN A 63 29.94 11.74 10.97
CA ASN A 63 30.00 10.36 11.47
C ASN A 63 28.62 9.76 11.79
N ILE A 64 27.62 10.63 11.97
CA ILE A 64 26.25 10.24 12.30
C ILE A 64 25.27 11.24 11.69
N ARG A 65 24.20 10.72 11.11
CA ARG A 65 23.05 11.49 10.63
C ARG A 65 21.78 10.80 11.08
N PHE A 66 20.79 11.55 11.54
CA PHE A 66 19.53 10.96 11.97
C PHE A 66 18.33 11.87 11.70
N GLY A 67 17.15 11.27 11.60
CA GLY A 67 15.89 12.00 11.46
C GLY A 67 15.47 12.60 12.79
N TRP A 68 15.57 13.92 12.96
CA TRP A 68 15.18 14.58 14.21
C TRP A 68 13.67 14.46 14.51
N LEU A 69 12.83 14.55 13.48
CA LEU A 69 11.37 14.48 13.60
C LEU A 69 10.84 13.15 13.06
N THR A 70 9.74 12.70 13.64
CA THR A 70 8.90 11.65 13.05
C THR A 70 8.42 12.11 11.68
N THR A 71 8.63 11.27 10.67
CA THR A 71 8.02 11.42 9.36
C THR A 71 6.72 10.64 9.31
N ILE A 72 5.65 11.27 8.85
CA ILE A 72 4.34 10.65 8.64
C ILE A 72 4.08 10.63 7.14
N GLY A 73 3.53 9.54 6.63
CA GLY A 73 3.03 9.46 5.27
C GLY A 73 1.69 8.74 5.24
N THR A 74 0.75 9.26 4.47
CA THR A 74 -0.55 8.64 4.22
C THR A 74 -0.82 8.65 2.72
N GLY A 75 -1.39 7.56 2.22
CA GLY A 75 -1.85 7.39 0.86
C GLY A 75 -3.25 6.79 0.86
N ILE A 76 -4.01 7.16 -0.16
CA ILE A 76 -5.30 6.59 -0.46
C ILE A 76 -5.31 6.22 -1.93
N GLU A 77 -5.70 4.99 -2.23
CA GLU A 77 -5.90 4.47 -3.57
C GLU A 77 -7.39 4.11 -3.69
N LEU A 78 -8.05 4.66 -4.70
CA LEU A 78 -9.43 4.34 -5.02
C LEU A 78 -9.45 3.64 -6.36
N GLY A 79 -10.30 2.63 -6.47
CA GLY A 79 -10.63 2.00 -7.73
C GLY A 79 -11.30 2.97 -8.69
N ASP A 80 -11.14 2.71 -9.99
CA ASP A 80 -11.76 3.53 -11.02
C ASP A 80 -13.23 3.15 -11.17
N VAL A 81 -14.11 3.89 -10.50
CA VAL A 81 -15.56 3.71 -10.59
C VAL A 81 -16.23 5.02 -10.97
N SER A 82 -15.61 5.75 -11.90
CA SER A 82 -16.00 7.10 -12.30
C SER A 82 -17.42 7.21 -12.88
N ASN A 83 -17.94 6.14 -13.50
CA ASN A 83 -19.32 6.09 -13.98
C ASN A 83 -20.31 5.68 -12.88
N PHE A 84 -19.88 4.85 -11.93
CA PHE A 84 -20.71 4.35 -10.84
C PHE A 84 -21.28 5.46 -9.97
N GLU A 85 -20.49 6.47 -9.62
CA GLU A 85 -20.95 7.57 -8.76
C GLU A 85 -22.10 8.36 -9.41
N GLN A 86 -22.01 8.65 -10.70
CA GLN A 86 -23.10 9.31 -11.44
C GLN A 86 -24.34 8.42 -11.52
N GLU A 87 -24.13 7.13 -11.81
CA GLU A 87 -25.23 6.21 -11.99
C GLU A 87 -25.96 5.89 -10.68
N ILE A 88 -25.25 5.78 -9.55
CA ILE A 88 -25.84 5.68 -8.21
C ILE A 88 -26.67 6.92 -7.86
N ASN A 89 -26.14 8.13 -8.13
CA ASN A 89 -26.88 9.36 -7.86
C ASN A 89 -28.15 9.43 -8.71
N ASP A 90 -28.07 9.08 -10.00
CA ASP A 90 -29.24 9.01 -10.89
C ASP A 90 -30.26 7.97 -10.41
N LEU A 91 -29.80 6.79 -9.94
CA LEU A 91 -30.68 5.75 -9.40
C LEU A 91 -31.30 6.13 -8.05
N SER A 92 -30.56 6.82 -7.18
CA SER A 92 -31.07 7.33 -5.89
C SER A 92 -32.16 8.38 -6.12
N ASP A 93 -31.92 9.33 -7.03
CA ASP A 93 -32.91 10.34 -7.41
C ASP A 93 -34.20 9.72 -7.98
N GLU A 94 -34.07 8.59 -8.69
CA GLU A 94 -35.22 7.90 -9.28
C GLU A 94 -35.94 6.98 -8.26
N LEU A 95 -35.23 6.42 -7.29
CA LEU A 95 -35.77 5.66 -6.14
C LEU A 95 -36.54 6.54 -5.14
N ASP A 96 -36.14 7.81 -4.99
CA ASP A 96 -36.80 8.78 -4.10
C ASP A 96 -38.15 9.31 -4.64
N ARG A 97 -38.59 8.84 -5.81
CA ARG A 97 -39.91 9.20 -6.37
C ARG A 97 -41.05 8.51 -5.65
N ASP A 98 -42.00 9.29 -5.15
CA ASP A 98 -43.22 8.82 -4.47
C ASP A 98 -44.21 8.04 -5.39
N ASP A 99 -43.99 8.03 -6.71
CA ASP A 99 -44.92 7.49 -7.71
C ASP A 99 -44.40 6.27 -8.48
N LEU A 100 -43.43 5.54 -7.93
CA LEU A 100 -42.85 4.36 -8.56
C LEU A 100 -43.88 3.23 -8.76
N THR A 101 -44.10 2.87 -10.02
CA THR A 101 -44.85 1.66 -10.39
C THR A 101 -43.96 0.42 -10.22
N LEU A 102 -44.59 -0.76 -10.06
CA LEU A 102 -43.86 -2.05 -9.97
C LEU A 102 -42.91 -2.27 -11.17
N SER A 103 -43.32 -1.87 -12.38
CA SER A 103 -42.48 -2.00 -13.58
C SER A 103 -41.30 -1.02 -13.60
N GLU A 104 -41.46 0.18 -13.01
CA GLU A 104 -40.35 1.13 -12.88
C GLU A 104 -39.36 0.65 -11.81
N GLY A 105 -39.84 0.05 -10.72
CA GLY A 105 -39.01 -0.60 -9.71
C GLY A 105 -38.18 -1.76 -10.27
N GLU A 106 -38.78 -2.63 -11.09
CA GLU A 106 -38.04 -3.70 -11.79
C GLU A 106 -36.98 -3.13 -12.74
N ALA A 107 -37.30 -2.07 -13.48
CA ALA A 107 -36.33 -1.42 -14.38
C ALA A 107 -35.16 -0.76 -13.62
N LEU A 108 -35.40 -0.22 -12.42
CA LEU A 108 -34.36 0.33 -11.56
C LEU A 108 -33.44 -0.76 -11.03
N VAL A 109 -33.99 -1.91 -10.63
CA VAL A 109 -33.24 -3.08 -10.19
C VAL A 109 -32.37 -3.63 -11.32
N ASP A 110 -32.91 -3.74 -12.54
CA ASP A 110 -32.15 -4.16 -13.72
C ASP A 110 -30.98 -3.21 -14.02
N ARG A 111 -31.19 -1.90 -13.88
CA ARG A 111 -30.11 -0.91 -14.03
C ARG A 111 -29.06 -1.06 -12.95
N PHE A 112 -29.44 -1.25 -11.69
CA PHE A 112 -28.50 -1.45 -10.59
C PHE A 112 -27.67 -2.73 -10.81
N ASN A 113 -28.33 -3.82 -11.20
CA ASN A 113 -27.69 -5.10 -11.55
C ASN A 113 -26.75 -5.02 -12.76
N ALA A 114 -26.95 -4.07 -13.67
CA ALA A 114 -26.04 -3.85 -14.80
C ALA A 114 -24.70 -3.24 -14.37
N ILE A 115 -24.67 -2.48 -13.27
CA ILE A 115 -23.52 -1.71 -12.83
C ILE A 115 -22.76 -2.43 -11.71
N LEU A 116 -23.46 -3.23 -10.91
CA LEU A 116 -22.88 -4.01 -9.82
C LEU A 116 -21.64 -4.84 -10.22
N PRO A 117 -21.60 -5.54 -11.37
CA PRO A 117 -20.39 -6.26 -11.81
C PRO A 117 -19.18 -5.36 -12.08
N GLU A 118 -19.39 -4.10 -12.45
CA GLU A 118 -18.31 -3.12 -12.59
C GLU A 118 -17.77 -2.73 -11.22
N LEU A 119 -18.68 -2.46 -10.27
CA LEU A 119 -18.32 -2.15 -8.88
C LEU A 119 -17.62 -3.31 -8.17
N GLY A 120 -18.06 -4.56 -8.33
CA GLY A 120 -17.38 -5.71 -7.71
C GLY A 120 -15.99 -5.98 -8.29
N ARG A 121 -15.74 -5.55 -9.53
CA ARG A 121 -14.48 -5.74 -10.23
C ARG A 121 -13.49 -4.61 -10.00
N GLU A 122 -13.97 -3.36 -9.97
CA GLU A 122 -13.15 -2.15 -9.91
C GLU A 122 -13.35 -1.33 -8.63
N GLY A 123 -14.45 -1.52 -7.90
CA GLY A 123 -14.76 -0.87 -6.63
C GLY A 123 -13.92 -1.38 -5.48
N TYR A 124 -12.78 -0.73 -5.26
CA TYR A 124 -11.95 -0.95 -4.09
C TYR A 124 -11.43 0.37 -3.52
N MET A 125 -11.05 0.33 -2.26
CA MET A 125 -10.30 1.38 -1.59
C MET A 125 -9.10 0.78 -0.88
N LYS A 126 -7.98 1.49 -0.85
CA LYS A 126 -6.86 1.17 0.02
C LYS A 126 -6.41 2.45 0.72
N LEU A 127 -6.23 2.37 2.02
CA LEU A 127 -5.57 3.38 2.81
C LEU A 127 -4.27 2.78 3.32
N ASN A 128 -3.18 3.53 3.16
CA ASN A 128 -1.90 3.16 3.70
C ASN A 128 -1.29 4.33 4.45
N SER A 129 -0.94 4.12 5.71
CA SER A 129 -0.35 5.14 6.57
C SER A 129 0.87 4.57 7.28
N GLY A 130 1.83 5.43 7.60
CA GLY A 130 2.90 5.02 8.49
C GLY A 130 3.73 6.17 9.00
N VAL A 131 4.43 5.86 10.09
CA VAL A 131 5.15 6.83 10.90
C VAL A 131 6.53 6.27 11.23
N SER A 132 7.55 7.12 11.18
CA SER A 132 8.89 6.74 11.67
C SER A 132 9.02 7.11 13.14
N VAL A 133 9.71 6.26 13.91
CA VAL A 133 10.00 6.54 15.32
C VAL A 133 10.87 7.81 15.41
N PRO A 134 10.68 8.70 16.41
CA PRO A 134 11.56 9.85 16.60
C PRO A 134 13.03 9.43 16.67
N LEU A 135 13.92 10.29 16.18
CA LEU A 135 15.36 10.01 16.05
C LEU A 135 15.70 8.91 15.03
N MET A 136 14.73 8.37 14.28
CA MET A 136 14.95 7.42 13.19
C MET A 136 14.58 8.02 11.82
N PRO A 137 15.20 7.51 10.74
CA PRO A 137 16.31 6.56 10.73
C PRO A 137 17.62 7.21 11.18
N VAL A 138 18.56 6.40 11.66
CA VAL A 138 19.94 6.80 12.01
C VAL A 138 20.90 6.11 11.06
N VAL A 139 21.85 6.87 10.51
CA VAL A 139 23.00 6.37 9.75
C VAL A 139 24.26 6.75 10.51
N PHE A 140 25.20 5.84 10.63
CA PHE A 140 26.47 6.10 11.31
C PHE A 140 27.60 5.29 10.71
N ASN A 141 28.81 5.82 10.81
CA ASN A 141 30.02 5.07 10.51
C ASN A 141 30.59 4.43 11.78
N VAL A 142 31.37 3.36 11.59
CA VAL A 142 32.14 2.72 12.66
C VAL A 142 33.60 2.83 12.28
N GLY A 143 34.41 3.45 13.16
CA GLY A 143 35.84 3.64 12.92
C GLY A 143 36.53 2.31 12.57
N GLY A 144 37.24 2.30 11.44
CA GLY A 144 37.92 1.10 10.93
C GLY A 144 37.14 0.29 9.89
N MET A 145 35.89 0.66 9.58
CA MET A 145 35.08 0.03 8.52
C MET A 145 34.83 1.02 7.36
N LYS A 146 34.87 0.55 6.12
CA LYS A 146 34.80 1.38 4.90
C LYS A 146 33.36 1.74 4.46
N GLY A 147 32.37 1.59 5.34
CA GLY A 147 30.97 1.77 4.99
C GLY A 147 30.11 2.27 6.14
N ASN A 148 28.84 2.51 5.83
CA ASN A 148 27.88 3.11 6.74
C ASN A 148 26.87 2.06 7.21
N PHE A 149 26.62 2.03 8.51
CA PHE A 149 25.52 1.30 9.12
C PHE A 149 24.31 2.20 9.23
N PHE A 150 23.13 1.60 9.27
CA PHE A 150 21.92 2.33 9.58
C PHE A 150 20.91 1.49 10.35
N VAL A 151 20.12 2.18 11.15
CA VAL A 151 18.96 1.62 11.87
C VAL A 151 17.75 2.44 11.49
N GLU A 152 16.64 1.77 11.21
CA GLU A 152 15.37 2.43 10.96
C GLU A 152 14.25 1.72 11.72
N SER A 153 13.23 2.47 12.12
CA SER A 153 12.06 1.88 12.75
C SER A 153 10.84 2.73 12.45
N GLY A 154 9.71 2.05 12.28
CA GLY A 154 8.43 2.69 12.03
C GLY A 154 7.26 1.78 12.34
N ALA A 155 6.08 2.38 12.35
CA ALA A 155 4.81 1.69 12.41
C ALA A 155 4.01 1.97 11.13
N GLU A 156 3.21 1.01 10.72
CA GLU A 156 2.40 1.08 9.51
C GLU A 156 0.96 0.60 9.78
N LEU A 157 0.04 1.18 9.04
CA LEU A 157 -1.38 0.85 9.01
C LEU A 157 -1.78 0.67 7.54
N LEU A 158 -2.41 -0.45 7.23
CA LEU A 158 -2.93 -0.79 5.92
C LEU A 158 -4.39 -1.18 6.08
N ILE A 159 -5.26 -0.53 5.32
CA ILE A 159 -6.69 -0.86 5.26
C ILE A 159 -7.03 -1.02 3.78
N GLY A 160 -7.73 -2.10 3.43
CA GLY A 160 -8.20 -2.37 2.09
C GLY A 160 -9.65 -2.81 2.15
N GLY A 161 -10.51 -2.15 1.40
CA GLY A 161 -11.89 -2.54 1.19
C GLY A 161 -12.13 -2.88 -0.27
N ARG A 162 -12.94 -3.91 -0.53
CA ARG A 162 -13.38 -4.27 -1.87
C ARG A 162 -14.85 -4.62 -1.85
N PHE A 163 -15.59 -4.10 -2.81
CA PHE A 163 -16.96 -4.50 -3.03
C PHE A 163 -17.04 -5.90 -3.65
N ILE A 164 -17.96 -6.71 -3.16
CA ILE A 164 -18.35 -8.01 -3.73
C ILE A 164 -19.80 -7.85 -4.15
N ASP A 165 -20.03 -7.97 -5.45
CA ASP A 165 -21.34 -7.82 -6.06
C ASP A 165 -22.18 -9.09 -5.94
N ASP A 166 -23.47 -8.88 -5.69
CA ASP A 166 -24.52 -9.88 -5.83
C ASP A 166 -25.80 -9.24 -6.36
N GLU A 167 -26.57 -10.02 -7.10
CA GLU A 167 -27.79 -9.54 -7.76
C GLU A 167 -28.80 -9.00 -6.75
N VAL A 168 -29.34 -7.82 -7.03
CA VAL A 168 -30.45 -7.24 -6.29
C VAL A 168 -31.74 -7.88 -6.79
N THR A 169 -32.54 -8.42 -5.88
CA THR A 169 -33.83 -9.03 -6.18
C THR A 169 -34.94 -8.39 -5.38
N VAL A 170 -36.14 -8.31 -5.95
CA VAL A 170 -37.34 -7.82 -5.25
C VAL A 170 -38.17 -9.02 -4.83
N GLN A 171 -38.27 -9.26 -3.53
CA GLN A 171 -39.21 -10.24 -2.98
C GLN A 171 -40.51 -9.55 -2.58
N MET A 172 -41.62 -10.03 -3.13
CA MET A 172 -42.96 -9.53 -2.80
C MET A 172 -43.58 -10.36 -1.69
N ASN A 173 -43.79 -9.77 -0.51
CA ASN A 173 -44.59 -10.34 0.57
C ASN A 173 -45.93 -9.60 0.66
N GLY A 174 -46.93 -10.04 -0.11
CA GLY A 174 -48.24 -9.40 -0.17
C GLY A 174 -48.21 -8.06 -0.91
N SER A 175 -48.53 -6.96 -0.20
CA SER A 175 -48.53 -5.60 -0.76
C SER A 175 -47.22 -4.83 -0.49
N THR A 176 -46.27 -5.47 0.20
CA THR A 176 -44.96 -4.90 0.55
C THR A 176 -43.87 -5.67 -0.19
N GLY A 177 -43.08 -4.96 -1.00
CA GLY A 177 -41.85 -5.48 -1.60
C GLY A 177 -40.66 -5.21 -0.68
N SER A 178 -39.78 -6.19 -0.53
CA SER A 178 -38.48 -6.04 0.11
C SER A 178 -37.39 -6.27 -0.94
N ILE A 179 -36.42 -5.37 -0.99
CA ILE A 179 -35.21 -5.55 -1.78
C ILE A 179 -34.27 -6.47 -0.99
N GLN A 180 -33.68 -7.46 -1.65
CA GLN A 180 -32.68 -8.36 -1.06
C GLN A 180 -31.45 -8.38 -1.95
N THR A 181 -30.28 -8.26 -1.34
CA THR A 181 -28.98 -8.46 -2.01
C THR A 181 -28.00 -9.09 -1.04
N GLN A 182 -27.12 -9.98 -1.51
CA GLN A 182 -25.98 -10.45 -0.71
C GLN A 182 -24.70 -9.68 -1.05
N SER A 183 -24.84 -8.50 -1.66
CA SER A 183 -23.72 -7.61 -1.92
C SER A 183 -23.03 -7.29 -0.60
N SER A 184 -21.71 -7.33 -0.60
CA SER A 184 -20.90 -7.21 0.60
C SER A 184 -19.63 -6.40 0.39
N VAL A 185 -19.06 -5.91 1.48
CA VAL A 185 -17.75 -5.28 1.49
C VAL A 185 -16.78 -6.23 2.18
N TYR A 186 -15.77 -6.66 1.43
CA TYR A 186 -14.65 -7.40 1.96
C TYR A 186 -13.58 -6.45 2.46
N LEU A 187 -13.40 -6.41 3.77
CA LEU A 187 -12.41 -5.58 4.45
C LEU A 187 -11.19 -6.41 4.86
N LYS A 188 -10.02 -5.82 4.66
CA LYS A 188 -8.74 -6.27 5.19
C LYS A 188 -8.10 -5.12 5.92
N ALA A 189 -7.55 -5.39 7.08
CA ALA A 189 -6.78 -4.42 7.82
C ALA A 189 -5.50 -5.07 8.35
N GLY A 190 -4.45 -4.26 8.49
CA GLY A 190 -3.14 -4.71 8.93
C GLY A 190 -2.42 -3.59 9.65
N THR A 191 -1.93 -3.86 10.85
CA THR A 191 -1.02 -2.96 11.57
C THR A 191 0.34 -3.61 11.70
N GLY A 192 1.40 -2.81 11.65
CA GLY A 192 2.76 -3.32 11.64
C GLY A 192 3.73 -2.45 12.42
N ILE A 193 4.70 -3.09 13.08
CA ILE A 193 5.90 -2.44 13.61
C ILE A 193 7.11 -3.07 12.95
N ARG A 194 8.03 -2.23 12.48
CA ARG A 194 9.25 -2.64 11.78
C ARG A 194 10.49 -2.10 12.47
N LEU A 195 11.52 -2.94 12.56
CA LEU A 195 12.87 -2.57 12.94
C LEU A 195 13.86 -3.07 11.87
N GLY A 196 14.52 -2.14 11.21
CA GLY A 196 15.51 -2.41 10.17
C GLY A 196 16.93 -2.13 10.64
N LEU A 197 17.86 -3.03 10.32
CA LEU A 197 19.30 -2.84 10.45
C LEU A 197 19.95 -3.08 9.09
N GLY A 198 20.79 -2.17 8.64
CA GLY A 198 21.49 -2.34 7.38
C GLY A 198 22.90 -1.77 7.36
N TYR A 199 23.57 -2.08 6.26
CA TYR A 199 24.95 -1.70 5.99
C TYR A 199 25.16 -1.48 4.49
N ALA A 200 25.90 -0.42 4.14
CA ALA A 200 26.29 -0.14 2.77
C ALA A 200 27.75 0.27 2.68
N GLN A 201 28.40 -0.09 1.57
CA GLN A 201 29.79 0.29 1.31
C GLN A 201 30.07 0.43 -0.19
N PRO A 202 31.04 1.27 -0.57
CA PRO A 202 31.60 1.25 -1.91
C PRO A 202 32.43 -0.02 -2.11
N VAL A 203 32.19 -0.72 -3.20
CA VAL A 203 32.90 -1.97 -3.56
C VAL A 203 33.80 -1.82 -4.77
N TRP A 204 33.55 -0.79 -5.58
CA TRP A 204 34.36 -0.51 -6.77
C TRP A 204 34.29 0.97 -7.13
N GLU A 205 35.40 1.49 -7.63
CA GLU A 205 35.52 2.85 -8.16
C GLU A 205 36.35 2.79 -9.45
N GLY A 206 35.92 3.51 -10.49
CA GLY A 206 36.65 3.55 -11.75
C GLY A 206 35.82 4.08 -12.93
N GLY A 207 36.37 3.91 -14.13
CA GLY A 207 35.80 4.40 -15.39
C GLY A 207 36.54 5.63 -15.94
N GLU A 208 36.15 6.09 -17.12
CA GLU A 208 36.75 7.27 -17.79
C GLU A 208 35.66 8.22 -18.32
N GLY A 209 35.90 9.53 -18.18
CA GLY A 209 34.99 10.57 -18.62
C GLY A 209 33.61 10.46 -17.93
N TRP A 210 32.54 10.51 -18.72
CA TRP A 210 31.16 10.41 -18.22
C TRP A 210 30.83 9.05 -17.57
N LYS A 211 31.69 8.03 -17.74
CA LYS A 211 31.53 6.70 -17.12
C LYS A 211 32.27 6.56 -15.80
N SER A 212 32.99 7.59 -15.34
CA SER A 212 33.62 7.57 -14.02
C SER A 212 32.55 7.49 -12.94
N GLY A 213 32.69 6.55 -12.01
CA GLY A 213 31.72 6.37 -10.94
C GLY A 213 32.15 5.38 -9.86
N GLN A 214 31.29 5.28 -8.86
CA GLN A 214 31.43 4.41 -7.70
C GLN A 214 30.25 3.42 -7.68
N LEU A 215 30.55 2.13 -7.57
CA LEU A 215 29.57 1.09 -7.29
C LEU A 215 29.48 0.90 -5.78
N ILE A 216 28.29 1.09 -5.26
CA ILE A 216 27.92 0.92 -3.87
C ILE A 216 26.97 -0.26 -3.78
N VAL A 217 27.18 -1.12 -2.79
CA VAL A 217 26.23 -2.18 -2.45
C VAL A 217 25.81 -2.06 -1.00
N GLY A 218 24.60 -2.49 -0.70
CA GLY A 218 24.09 -2.52 0.66
C GLY A 218 23.13 -3.67 0.89
N GLY A 219 22.98 -4.05 2.15
CA GLY A 219 22.03 -5.04 2.61
C GLY A 219 21.27 -4.52 3.83
N LYS A 220 20.04 -4.99 3.99
CA LYS A 220 19.17 -4.67 5.12
C LYS A 220 18.44 -5.91 5.59
N LEU A 221 18.38 -6.08 6.90
CA LEU A 221 17.52 -7.01 7.59
C LEU A 221 16.43 -6.21 8.28
N ASP A 222 15.17 -6.54 8.02
CA ASP A 222 14.02 -5.98 8.72
C ASP A 222 13.36 -7.08 9.56
N VAL A 223 13.06 -6.78 10.82
CA VAL A 223 12.18 -7.59 11.66
C VAL A 223 10.82 -6.88 11.70
N HIS A 224 9.78 -7.61 11.31
CA HIS A 224 8.41 -7.13 11.23
C HIS A 224 7.55 -7.86 12.23
N ARG A 225 6.70 -7.13 12.94
CA ARG A 225 5.57 -7.69 13.68
C ARG A 225 4.30 -7.14 13.06
N LEU A 226 3.52 -8.00 12.43
CA LEU A 226 2.28 -7.65 11.76
C LEU A 226 1.09 -8.27 12.49
N SER A 227 0.04 -7.48 12.66
CA SER A 227 -1.29 -7.90 13.10
C SER A 227 -2.22 -7.74 11.92
N LEU A 228 -2.78 -8.84 11.41
CA LEU A 228 -3.60 -8.86 10.21
C LEU A 228 -5.00 -9.38 10.53
N SER A 229 -6.03 -8.69 10.03
CA SER A 229 -7.43 -9.08 10.16
C SER A 229 -8.18 -8.91 8.84
N LYS A 230 -9.21 -9.72 8.63
CA LYS A 230 -10.09 -9.64 7.45
C LYS A 230 -11.51 -10.04 7.85
N GLN A 231 -12.49 -9.45 7.18
CA GLN A 231 -13.92 -9.72 7.41
C GLN A 231 -14.75 -9.37 6.17
N VAL A 232 -15.95 -9.94 6.09
CA VAL A 232 -16.96 -9.64 5.07
C VAL A 232 -18.11 -8.96 5.79
N ILE A 233 -18.68 -7.91 5.21
CA ILE A 233 -19.81 -7.18 5.78
C ILE A 233 -20.90 -7.10 4.73
N LEU A 234 -22.09 -7.62 5.03
CA LEU A 234 -23.26 -7.51 4.16
C LEU A 234 -23.81 -6.07 4.19
N ILE A 235 -24.25 -5.56 3.04
CA ILE A 235 -24.77 -4.18 2.91
C ILE A 235 -26.10 -3.99 3.65
N ASP A 236 -26.88 -5.05 3.82
CA ASP A 236 -28.20 -5.01 4.44
C ASP A 236 -28.15 -4.83 5.98
N ASP A 237 -26.97 -4.77 6.61
CA ASP A 237 -26.77 -4.81 8.08
C ASP A 237 -25.98 -3.58 8.60
N VAL A 238 -26.35 -2.37 8.17
CA VAL A 238 -25.61 -1.11 8.42
C VAL A 238 -25.93 -0.38 9.73
N ASP A 239 -26.94 -0.80 10.49
CA ASP A 239 -27.42 -0.05 11.66
C ASP A 239 -26.46 -0.09 12.87
N ASP A 240 -25.60 -1.13 12.99
CA ASP A 240 -24.58 -1.30 14.06
C ASP A 240 -23.17 -1.57 13.47
N LEU A 241 -22.86 -0.89 12.37
CA LEU A 241 -21.67 -1.16 11.55
C LEU A 241 -20.34 -0.95 12.29
N GLU A 242 -20.21 0.12 13.09
CA GLU A 242 -18.95 0.48 13.77
C GLU A 242 -18.57 -0.57 14.82
N ASP A 243 -19.50 -0.89 15.72
CA ASP A 243 -19.30 -1.88 16.79
C ASP A 243 -19.01 -3.27 16.20
N THR A 244 -19.73 -3.66 15.15
CA THR A 244 -19.48 -4.94 14.44
C THR A 244 -18.09 -4.97 13.82
N ILE A 245 -17.63 -3.86 13.23
CA ILE A 245 -16.32 -3.79 12.60
C ILE A 245 -15.21 -3.98 13.64
N GLU A 246 -15.28 -3.27 14.78
CA GLU A 246 -14.26 -3.37 15.83
C GLU A 246 -14.23 -4.78 16.45
N ASP A 247 -15.40 -5.32 16.79
CA ASP A 247 -15.53 -6.64 17.42
C ASP A 247 -15.01 -7.76 16.52
N ASP A 248 -15.35 -7.74 15.23
CA ASP A 248 -14.93 -8.75 14.27
C ASP A 248 -13.45 -8.57 13.89
N TYR A 249 -12.95 -7.33 13.86
CA TYR A 249 -11.53 -7.06 13.64
C TYR A 249 -10.68 -7.72 14.72
N ASP A 250 -10.99 -7.48 16.00
CA ASP A 250 -10.24 -7.99 17.15
C ASP A 250 -10.29 -9.53 17.24
N LYS A 251 -11.44 -10.13 16.92
CA LYS A 251 -11.62 -11.60 16.94
C LYS A 251 -10.83 -12.29 15.82
N ASN A 252 -10.71 -11.64 14.66
CA ASN A 252 -10.05 -12.21 13.48
C ASN A 252 -8.58 -11.78 13.33
N GLU A 253 -8.06 -10.98 14.27
CA GLU A 253 -6.67 -10.53 14.25
C GLU A 253 -5.69 -11.68 14.51
N VAL A 254 -4.74 -11.86 13.59
CA VAL A 254 -3.60 -12.76 13.76
C VAL A 254 -2.30 -11.97 13.76
N SER A 255 -1.57 -12.08 14.87
CA SER A 255 -0.27 -11.46 15.08
C SER A 255 0.85 -12.44 14.71
N SER A 256 1.74 -12.03 13.81
CA SER A 256 2.90 -12.83 13.37
C SER A 256 4.17 -11.98 13.29
N THR A 257 5.33 -12.63 13.41
CA THR A 257 6.64 -11.98 13.33
C THR A 257 7.47 -12.63 12.24
N GLY A 258 8.01 -11.80 11.35
CA GLY A 258 8.78 -12.24 10.19
C GLY A 258 10.07 -11.45 10.07
N VAL A 259 11.06 -12.03 9.40
CA VAL A 259 12.31 -11.36 9.07
C VAL A 259 12.39 -11.23 7.56
N SER A 260 12.78 -10.07 7.05
CA SER A 260 12.99 -9.85 5.63
C SER A 260 14.43 -9.43 5.33
N LEU A 261 14.94 -9.85 4.17
CA LEU A 261 16.26 -9.50 3.66
C LEU A 261 16.11 -8.71 2.36
N SER A 262 16.71 -7.54 2.32
CA SER A 262 16.74 -6.67 1.15
C SER A 262 18.18 -6.35 0.76
N LEU A 263 18.45 -6.29 -0.55
CA LEU A 263 19.75 -5.95 -1.14
C LEU A 263 19.60 -4.76 -2.09
N GLY A 264 20.62 -3.91 -2.12
CA GLY A 264 20.64 -2.73 -2.96
C GLY A 264 21.99 -2.56 -3.63
N ALA A 265 21.97 -1.99 -4.83
CA ALA A 265 23.14 -1.52 -5.54
C ALA A 265 22.87 -0.12 -6.09
N ILE A 266 23.86 0.76 -6.00
CA ILE A 266 23.83 2.09 -6.59
C ILE A 266 25.12 2.30 -7.37
N TRP A 267 24.97 2.67 -8.63
CA TRP A 267 26.03 3.27 -9.42
C TRP A 267 25.91 4.78 -9.35
N ARG A 268 26.91 5.44 -8.75
CA ARG A 268 26.99 6.90 -8.63
C ARG A 268 28.05 7.43 -9.57
N ALA A 269 27.65 8.19 -10.58
CA ALA A 269 28.54 8.97 -11.44
C ALA A 269 28.38 10.47 -11.14
N ASP A 270 29.20 11.32 -11.76
CA ASP A 270 29.17 12.78 -11.53
C ASP A 270 27.83 13.42 -11.95
N MET A 271 27.20 12.91 -13.01
CA MET A 271 26.03 13.52 -13.66
C MET A 271 24.77 12.65 -13.62
N TYR A 272 24.86 11.41 -13.16
CA TYR A 272 23.73 10.49 -13.08
C TYR A 272 23.92 9.44 -11.99
N GLN A 273 22.82 8.85 -11.57
CA GLN A 273 22.79 7.74 -10.63
C GLN A 273 21.84 6.67 -11.14
N LEU A 274 22.25 5.41 -11.05
CA LEU A 274 21.41 4.26 -11.34
C LEU A 274 21.31 3.42 -10.07
N GLY A 275 20.10 2.99 -9.72
CA GLY A 275 19.84 2.17 -8.54
C GLY A 275 19.10 0.90 -8.91
N LEU A 276 19.43 -0.19 -8.24
CA LEU A 276 18.68 -1.44 -8.24
C LEU A 276 18.46 -1.86 -6.80
N THR A 277 17.23 -2.25 -6.46
CA THR A 277 16.93 -2.87 -5.17
C THR A 277 16.19 -4.18 -5.41
N LEU A 278 16.59 -5.21 -4.67
CA LEU A 278 15.86 -6.47 -4.50
C LEU A 278 15.35 -6.49 -3.06
N ASN A 279 14.05 -6.37 -2.87
CA ASN A 279 13.45 -6.31 -1.54
C ASN A 279 12.86 -7.64 -1.13
N ASN A 280 12.90 -7.94 0.16
CA ASN A 280 12.25 -9.11 0.76
C ASN A 280 12.55 -10.41 -0.01
N ILE A 281 13.82 -10.65 -0.33
CA ILE A 281 14.28 -11.75 -1.20
C ILE A 281 13.90 -13.12 -0.65
N ASN A 282 13.73 -13.21 0.67
CA ASN A 282 13.29 -14.41 1.37
C ASN A 282 11.77 -14.49 1.56
N GLU A 283 11.01 -13.56 0.96
CA GLU A 283 9.54 -13.55 0.86
C GLU A 283 8.85 -13.96 2.17
N PRO A 284 8.95 -13.17 3.25
CA PRO A 284 8.25 -13.49 4.48
C PRO A 284 6.73 -13.45 4.25
N GLU A 285 6.05 -14.54 4.60
CA GLU A 285 4.60 -14.65 4.52
C GLU A 285 3.97 -14.38 5.89
N PHE A 286 2.81 -13.72 5.87
CA PHE A 286 2.04 -13.39 7.05
C PHE A 286 0.58 -13.76 6.79
N ASP A 287 -0.01 -14.50 7.72
CA ASP A 287 -1.36 -15.04 7.55
C ASP A 287 -2.42 -14.14 8.17
N TYR A 288 -3.55 -14.08 7.49
CA TYR A 288 -4.78 -13.52 8.04
C TYR A 288 -5.55 -14.58 8.84
N GLY A 289 -6.28 -14.16 9.88
CA GLY A 289 -7.27 -15.01 10.52
C GLY A 289 -8.31 -15.54 9.52
N PRO A 290 -8.78 -16.80 9.65
CA PRO A 290 -9.79 -17.33 8.76
C PRO A 290 -11.12 -16.57 8.89
N VAL A 291 -11.90 -16.51 7.80
CA VAL A 291 -13.28 -15.99 7.79
C VAL A 291 -14.20 -17.14 7.38
N GLY A 292 -15.44 -17.14 7.87
CA GLY A 292 -16.41 -18.19 7.55
C GLY A 292 -16.20 -19.50 8.32
N THR A 293 -15.54 -19.44 9.48
CA THR A 293 -15.33 -20.61 10.34
C THR A 293 -16.13 -20.49 11.62
N ASN A 294 -16.81 -21.58 12.01
CA ASN A 294 -17.60 -21.66 13.25
C ASN A 294 -18.70 -20.57 13.36
N CYS A 295 -19.34 -20.24 12.25
CA CYS A 295 -20.40 -19.21 12.18
C CYS A 295 -21.58 -19.53 13.12
N ASP A 296 -21.85 -20.80 13.39
CA ASP A 296 -22.85 -21.25 14.36
C ASP A 296 -22.56 -20.80 15.81
N GLY A 297 -21.30 -20.46 16.11
CA GLY A 297 -20.86 -19.97 17.42
C GLY A 297 -20.91 -18.44 17.58
N LEU A 298 -21.25 -17.71 16.50
CA LEU A 298 -21.44 -16.26 16.50
C LEU A 298 -22.93 -15.92 16.71
N SER A 299 -23.25 -14.65 16.94
CA SER A 299 -24.63 -14.19 17.13
C SER A 299 -24.86 -12.84 16.46
N GLY A 300 -26.08 -12.59 16.00
CA GLY A 300 -26.47 -11.31 15.38
C GLY A 300 -25.78 -11.09 14.03
N THR A 301 -25.46 -9.84 13.73
CA THR A 301 -24.83 -9.40 12.48
C THR A 301 -23.51 -10.12 12.16
N SER A 302 -22.64 -10.36 13.15
CA SER A 302 -21.40 -11.14 12.95
C SER A 302 -21.65 -12.58 12.47
N GLN A 303 -22.80 -13.19 12.83
CA GLN A 303 -23.15 -14.52 12.34
C GLN A 303 -23.61 -14.46 10.87
N ASN A 304 -24.41 -13.46 10.50
CA ASN A 304 -24.87 -13.28 9.12
C ASN A 304 -23.69 -12.98 8.19
N ASN A 305 -22.77 -12.12 8.62
CA ASN A 305 -21.54 -11.77 7.90
C ASN A 305 -20.55 -12.94 7.74
N CYS A 306 -20.69 -13.99 8.54
CA CYS A 306 -19.80 -15.16 8.52
C CYS A 306 -20.23 -16.21 7.47
N PHE A 307 -21.52 -16.34 7.20
CA PHE A 307 -22.05 -17.30 6.22
C PHE A 307 -21.83 -16.85 4.78
#